data_AF-A0A8T5KLB3-F1
#
_entry.id   AF-A0A8T5KLB3-F1
#
_cell.length_a   1.000
_cell.length_b   1.000
_cell.length_c   1.000
_cell.angle_alpha   90.00
_cell.angle_beta   90.00
_cell.angle_gamma   90.00
#
_symmetry.space_group_name_H-M   'P 1'
#
loop_
_entity.id
_entity.type
_entity.pdbx_description
1 polymer ?
#
loop_
_entity_poly.entity_id
_entity_poly.type
_entity_poly.pdbx_seq_one_letter_code
_entity_poly.pdbx_strand_id
1 'polypeptide(L)'
;DCETLYYLTGTYGLQAEDGRKVDETLHLITYSLRTGQYLDHGVLRLEDGRYPTMTQSLAVHPEGRLYTAPWIENPQVNSEERVKQQVDLISFADPLA
;
A
#
# COMPACT_ATOMS: atom_id res chain seq x y z
N ASP A 1 -12.58 -15.94 5.83
CA ASP A 1 -13.91 -16.52 5.48
C ASP A 1 -14.08 -16.81 3.98
N CYS A 2 -13.06 -16.58 3.13
CA CYS A 2 -13.16 -16.71 1.66
C CYS A 2 -14.26 -15.86 1.01
N GLU A 3 -14.84 -14.91 1.75
CA GLU A 3 -15.93 -14.05 1.30
C GLU A 3 -15.53 -12.59 1.21
N THR A 4 -14.32 -12.27 1.69
CA THR A 4 -13.76 -10.93 1.59
C THR A 4 -12.69 -10.88 0.51
N LEU A 5 -12.88 -9.99 -0.47
CA LEU A 5 -11.84 -9.62 -1.42
C LEU A 5 -10.97 -8.53 -0.81
N TYR A 6 -9.66 -8.68 -0.93
CA TYR A 6 -8.69 -7.65 -0.58
C TYR A 6 -8.07 -7.11 -1.86
N TYR A 7 -7.92 -5.79 -1.95
CA TYR A 7 -7.36 -5.12 -3.12
C TYR A 7 -6.55 -3.90 -2.70
N LEU A 8 -5.44 -3.65 -3.41
CA LEU A 8 -4.66 -2.42 -3.28
C LEU A 8 -4.91 -1.53 -4.50
N THR A 9 -5.35 -0.30 -4.26
CA THR A 9 -5.65 0.67 -5.32
C THR A 9 -4.75 1.89 -5.23
N GLY A 10 -4.34 2.43 -6.37
CA GLY A 10 -3.60 3.70 -6.44
C GLY A 10 -4.56 4.89 -6.40
N THR A 11 -4.22 5.91 -5.61
CA THR A 11 -4.80 7.26 -5.64
C THR A 11 -3.68 8.27 -5.90
N TYR A 12 -4.00 9.41 -6.51
CA TYR A 12 -2.98 10.34 -7.01
C TYR A 12 -3.09 11.73 -6.39
N GLY A 13 -1.94 12.40 -6.25
CA GLY A 13 -1.87 13.81 -5.87
C GLY A 13 -2.14 14.09 -4.40
N LEU A 14 -1.72 13.18 -3.51
CA LEU A 14 -1.82 13.38 -2.07
C LEU A 14 -0.84 14.47 -1.61
N GLN A 15 -1.31 15.39 -0.77
CA GLN A 15 -0.45 16.32 -0.05
C GLN A 15 -0.21 15.76 1.36
N ALA A 16 1.03 15.39 1.64
CA ALA A 16 1.41 14.85 2.94
C ALA A 16 1.39 15.96 4.01
N GLU A 17 1.27 15.55 5.29
CA GLU A 17 1.22 16.46 6.43
C GLU A 17 2.47 17.34 6.55
N ASP A 18 3.61 16.85 6.05
CA ASP A 18 4.90 17.55 6.00
C ASP A 18 5.04 18.49 4.79
N GLY A 19 3.99 18.62 3.97
CA GLY A 19 3.96 19.49 2.79
C GLY A 19 4.52 18.85 1.51
N ARG A 20 5.04 17.62 1.56
CA ARG A 20 5.46 16.90 0.34
C ARG A 20 4.27 16.58 -0.55
N LYS A 21 4.46 16.73 -1.86
CA LYS A 21 3.52 16.22 -2.86
C LYS A 21 3.89 14.78 -3.19
N VAL A 22 2.93 13.88 -3.01
CA VAL A 22 3.07 12.45 -3.30
C VAL A 22 2.24 12.15 -4.55
N ASP A 23 2.92 11.68 -5.60
CA ASP A 23 2.28 11.49 -6.91
C ASP A 23 1.27 10.35 -6.90
N GLU A 24 1.60 9.22 -6.26
CA GLU A 24 0.71 8.07 -6.07
C GLU A 24 0.79 7.58 -4.61
N THR A 25 -0.34 7.13 -4.07
CA THR A 25 -0.42 6.40 -2.80
C THR A 25 -1.28 5.16 -2.95
N LEU A 26 -0.95 4.10 -2.23
CA LEU A 26 -1.75 2.88 -2.22
C LEU A 26 -2.77 2.90 -1.09
N HIS A 27 -4.02 2.56 -1.38
CA HIS A 27 -5.08 2.32 -0.40
C HIS A 27 -5.38 0.84 -0.26
N LEU A 28 -5.67 0.39 0.96
CA LEU A 28 -6.19 -0.95 1.21
C LEU A 28 -7.71 -0.95 1.18
N ILE A 29 -8.28 -1.75 0.28
CA ILE A 29 -9.72 -1.94 0.14
C ILE A 29 -10.09 -3.36 0.54
N THR A 30 -11.19 -3.49 1.26
CA THR A 30 -11.89 -4.78 1.44
C THR A 30 -13.29 -4.71 0.86
N TYR A 31 -13.71 -5.78 0.18
CA TYR A 31 -15.07 -5.92 -0.32
C TYR A 31 -15.66 -7.24 0.17
N SER A 32 -16.77 -7.18 0.92
CA SER A 32 -17.51 -8.37 1.35
C SER A 32 -18.44 -8.82 0.23
N LEU A 33 -18.23 -10.03 -0.28
CA LEU A 33 -19.10 -10.68 -1.25
C LEU A 33 -20.47 -11.02 -0.65
N ARG A 34 -20.53 -11.24 0.67
CA ARG A 34 -21.76 -11.57 1.39
C ARG A 34 -22.69 -10.37 1.52
N THR A 35 -22.16 -9.23 1.97
CA THR A 35 -22.96 -8.03 2.27
C THR A 35 -22.93 -7.00 1.14
N GLY A 36 -22.06 -7.18 0.16
CA GLY A 36 -21.79 -6.19 -0.88
C GLY A 36 -21.10 -4.92 -0.37
N GLN A 37 -20.56 -4.95 0.86
CA GLN A 37 -19.96 -3.78 1.49
C GLN A 37 -18.54 -3.55 1.00
N TYR A 38 -18.29 -2.32 0.56
CA TYR A 38 -16.97 -1.77 0.25
C TYR A 38 -16.46 -0.98 1.46
N LEU A 39 -15.20 -1.18 1.83
CA LEU A 39 -14.53 -0.40 2.87
C LEU A 39 -13.12 -0.03 2.41
N ASP A 40 -12.80 1.26 2.52
CA ASP A 40 -11.46 1.81 2.34
C ASP A 40 -10.81 1.99 3.71
N HIS A 41 -9.70 1.29 3.93
CA HIS A 41 -8.93 1.32 5.17
C HIS A 41 -7.88 2.43 5.20
N GLY A 42 -7.82 3.23 4.13
CA GLY A 42 -6.94 4.37 3.99
C GLY A 42 -5.61 4.04 3.33
N VAL A 43 -4.75 5.05 3.32
CA VAL A 43 -3.44 5.03 2.67
C VAL A 43 -2.46 4.15 3.46
N LEU A 44 -1.75 3.29 2.74
CA LEU A 44 -0.56 2.62 3.27
C LEU A 44 0.57 3.64 3.45
N ARG A 45 1.09 3.71 4.67
CA ARG A 45 2.22 4.55 5.05
C ARG A 45 3.22 3.69 5.81
N LEU A 46 4.49 3.78 5.44
CA LEU A 46 5.57 3.13 6.19
C LEU A 46 5.80 3.86 7.52
N GLU A 47 6.38 3.19 8.50
CA GLU A 47 6.65 3.76 9.82
C GLU A 47 7.54 5.02 9.76
N ASP A 48 8.42 5.10 8.76
CA ASP A 48 9.29 6.25 8.51
C ASP A 48 8.61 7.38 7.71
N GLY A 49 7.32 7.24 7.41
CA GLY A 49 6.51 8.24 6.73
C GLY A 49 6.62 8.25 5.21
N ARG A 50 7.31 7.27 4.60
CA ARG A 50 7.27 7.06 3.14
C ARG A 50 5.96 6.43 2.69
N TYR A 51 5.63 6.65 1.42
CA TYR A 51 4.43 6.16 0.77
C TYR A 51 4.82 5.09 -0.27
N PRO A 52 4.44 3.82 -0.07
CA PRO A 52 4.60 2.80 -1.09
C PRO A 52 3.67 3.07 -2.29
N THR A 53 4.15 2.75 -3.49
CA THR A 53 3.45 2.98 -4.76
C THR A 53 3.48 1.74 -5.64
N MET A 54 2.79 1.76 -6.78
CA MET A 54 2.94 0.78 -7.86
C MET A 54 3.11 -0.69 -7.40
N THR A 55 2.06 -1.27 -6.81
CA THR A 55 2.05 -2.71 -6.51
C THR A 55 1.13 -3.49 -7.43
N GLN A 56 1.59 -4.68 -7.82
CA GLN A 56 0.79 -5.66 -8.57
C GLN A 56 0.55 -6.94 -7.78
N SER A 57 0.91 -6.95 -6.50
CA SER A 57 0.87 -8.16 -5.66
C SER A 57 0.22 -7.89 -4.31
N LEU A 58 -0.60 -8.83 -3.86
CA LEU A 58 -1.13 -8.85 -2.50
C LEU A 58 -1.34 -10.31 -2.10
N ALA A 59 -0.87 -10.69 -0.92
CA ALA A 59 -1.12 -11.98 -0.32
C ALA A 59 -1.69 -11.81 1.09
N VAL A 60 -2.72 -12.58 1.42
CA VAL A 60 -3.36 -12.60 2.74
C VAL A 60 -2.92 -13.85 3.47
N HIS A 61 -2.29 -13.69 4.63
CA HIS A 61 -1.84 -14.79 5.47
C HIS A 61 -2.96 -15.22 6.43
N PRO A 62 -3.12 -16.53 6.70
CA PRO A 62 -4.17 -17.03 7.60
C PRO A 62 -4.13 -16.47 9.03
N GLU A 63 -2.97 -15.97 9.48
CA GLU A 63 -2.79 -15.38 10.82
C GLU A 63 -2.97 -13.85 10.84
N GLY A 64 -3.73 -13.27 9.91
CA GLY A 64 -4.12 -11.85 9.96
C GLY A 64 -3.00 -10.88 9.57
N ARG A 65 -2.13 -11.27 8.62
CA ARG A 65 -1.12 -10.39 8.02
C ARG A 65 -1.26 -10.34 6.52
N LEU A 66 -1.09 -9.15 5.94
CA LEU A 66 -1.05 -8.97 4.50
C LEU A 66 0.38 -8.66 4.05
N TYR A 67 0.71 -9.09 2.84
CA TYR A 67 2.03 -8.95 2.24
C TYR A 67 1.91 -8.39 0.82
N THR A 68 2.80 -7.48 0.46
CA THR A 68 2.85 -6.87 -0.87
C THR A 68 4.29 -6.49 -1.23
N ALA A 69 4.60 -6.42 -2.52
CA ALA A 69 5.89 -5.97 -3.03
C ALA A 69 5.73 -4.68 -3.85
N PRO A 70 5.61 -3.51 -3.19
CA PRO A 70 5.43 -2.22 -3.84
C PRO A 70 6.77 -1.59 -4.21
N TRP A 71 6.69 -0.49 -4.94
CA TRP A 71 7.81 0.44 -5.08
C TRP A 71 7.89 1.35 -3.84
N ILE A 72 9.11 1.57 -3.36
CA ILE A 72 9.42 2.41 -2.20
C ILE A 72 10.44 3.46 -2.62
N GLU A 73 10.21 4.71 -2.22
CA GLU A 73 11.17 5.79 -2.40
C GLU A 73 12.53 5.43 -1.79
N ASN A 74 13.59 5.48 -2.61
CA ASN A 74 14.95 5.25 -2.15
C ASN A 74 15.63 6.58 -1.81
N PRO A 75 15.85 6.89 -0.51
CA PRO A 75 16.40 8.18 -0.10
C PRO A 75 17.90 8.34 -0.44
N GLN A 76 18.59 7.26 -0.82
CA GLN A 76 20.05 7.27 -1.08
C GLN A 76 20.40 7.51 -2.55
N VAL A 77 19.42 7.63 -3.44
CA VAL A 77 19.66 7.80 -4.88
C VAL A 77 19.81 9.29 -5.18
N ASN A 78 21.03 9.69 -5.54
CA ASN A 78 21.28 10.99 -6.17
C ASN A 78 20.62 11.02 -7.56
N SER A 79 20.28 12.21 -8.06
CA SER A 79 19.46 12.42 -9.26
C SER A 79 20.03 11.83 -10.57
N GLU A 80 21.23 11.24 -10.54
CA GLU A 80 21.99 10.76 -11.69
C GLU A 80 21.91 9.23 -11.92
N GLU A 81 21.46 8.45 -10.93
CA GLU A 81 21.28 6.99 -11.08
C GLU A 81 19.84 6.57 -11.45
N ARG A 82 19.73 5.59 -12.37
CA ARG A 82 18.46 5.18 -13.01
C ARG A 82 17.47 4.47 -12.09
N VAL A 83 17.86 3.96 -10.93
CA VAL A 83 16.97 3.17 -10.07
C VAL A 83 16.43 4.04 -8.95
N LYS A 84 15.43 4.86 -9.27
CA LYS A 84 14.80 5.79 -8.31
C LYS A 84 14.03 5.09 -7.18
N GLN A 85 13.71 3.81 -7.34
CA GLN A 85 12.76 3.11 -6.48
C GLN A 85 13.26 1.71 -6.13
N GLN A 86 13.17 1.38 -4.85
CA GLN A 86 13.47 0.06 -4.30
C GLN A 86 12.19 -0.79 -4.30
N VAL A 87 12.33 -2.09 -4.53
CA VAL A 87 11.22 -3.04 -4.41
C VAL A 87 11.53 -3.99 -3.26
N ASP A 88 10.72 -3.94 -2.21
CA ASP A 88 10.85 -4.82 -1.05
C ASP A 88 9.53 -5.51 -0.74
N LEU A 89 9.61 -6.66 -0.07
CA LEU A 89 8.44 -7.28 0.54
C LEU A 89 8.11 -6.57 1.85
N ILE A 90 6.96 -5.91 1.91
CA ILE A 90 6.43 -5.31 3.14
C ILE A 90 5.23 -6.09 3.65
N SER A 91 4.91 -5.90 4.92
CA SER A 91 3.71 -6.50 5.53
C SER A 91 3.06 -5.58 6.54
N PHE A 92 1.75 -5.74 6.69
CA PHE A 92 0.92 -4.97 7.61
C PHE A 92 -0.19 -5.85 8.18
N ALA A 93 -0.80 -5.41 9.28
CA ALA A 93 -1.89 -6.13 9.93
C ALA A 93 -3.14 -6.15 9.04
N ASP A 94 -3.87 -7.25 9.08
CA ASP A 94 -5.21 -7.32 8.52
C ASP A 94 -6.16 -6.46 9.36
N PRO A 95 -6.81 -5.43 8.80
CA PRO A 95 -7.76 -4.60 9.54
C PRO A 95 -9.04 -5.36 9.95
N LEU A 96 -9.25 -6.57 9.44
CA LEU A 96 -10.40 -7.43 9.77
C LEU A 96 -10.07 -8.59 10.71
N ALA A 97 -8.80 -8.77 11.10
CA ALA A 97 -8.37 -9.85 12.00
C ALA A 97 -8.66 -9.57 13.49
#